data_AF-A0A7I7P2W4-F1
#
_entry.id   AF-A0A7I7P2W4-F1
#
_cell.length_a   1.000
_cell.length_b   1.000
_cell.length_c   1.000
_cell.angle_alpha   90.00
_cell.angle_beta   90.00
_cell.angle_gamma   90.00
#
_symmetry.space_group_name_H-M   'P 1'
#
loop_
_entity.id
_entity.type
_entity.pdbx_description
1 polymer ?
#
loop_
_entity_poly.entity_id
_entity_poly.type
_entity_poly.pdbx_seq_one_letter_code
_entity_poly.pdbx_strand_id
1 'polypeptide(L)'
;MTTSTIVWIVVIVVAAVLLVAAIAWVAHKKRTEHRRVQAGDIRDKAVEQSHEVGQREALADETAAKARAAQAEADAMTAHAAGLQHQAQARHTEAATSRSEVNREFERADTIDPDSQTHDTPGQDAGTSETPRMPKAG
;
A
#
# COMPACT_ATOMS: atom_id res chain seq x y z
N MET A 1 -61.64 51.26 56.73
CA MET A 1 -61.29 49.81 56.82
C MET A 1 -60.94 49.17 55.48
N THR A 2 -61.22 49.78 54.32
CA THR A 2 -60.88 49.22 52.99
C THR A 2 -59.46 49.56 52.54
N THR A 3 -58.96 50.75 52.86
CA THR A 3 -57.63 51.24 52.46
C THR A 3 -56.46 50.48 53.12
N SER A 4 -56.50 50.17 54.42
CA SER A 4 -55.44 49.36 55.07
C SER A 4 -55.30 47.97 54.49
N THR A 5 -56.40 47.32 54.13
CA THR A 5 -56.40 45.98 53.51
C THR A 5 -55.80 46.03 52.12
N ILE A 6 -56.17 47.03 51.31
CA ILE A 6 -55.59 47.23 49.97
C ILE A 6 -54.08 47.48 50.05
N VAL A 7 -53.62 48.32 50.98
CA VAL A 7 -52.19 48.59 51.17
C VAL A 7 -51.42 47.32 51.56
N TRP A 8 -51.95 46.51 52.47
CA TRP A 8 -51.32 45.24 52.86
C TRP A 8 -51.25 44.22 51.71
N ILE A 9 -52.29 44.13 50.89
CA ILE A 9 -52.30 43.27 49.70
C ILE A 9 -51.20 43.71 48.73
N VAL A 10 -51.06 45.01 48.47
CA VAL A 10 -50.01 45.54 47.59
C VAL A 10 -48.62 45.22 48.14
N VAL A 11 -48.40 45.38 49.45
CA VAL A 11 -47.12 45.05 50.10
C VAL A 11 -46.78 43.56 49.94
N ILE A 12 -47.75 42.67 50.13
CA ILE A 12 -47.55 41.21 49.97
C ILE A 12 -47.21 40.89 48.52
N VAL A 13 -47.90 41.50 47.55
CA VAL A 13 -47.63 41.28 46.12
C VAL A 13 -46.22 41.76 45.76
N VAL A 14 -45.82 42.95 46.22
CA VAL A 14 -44.46 43.47 45.98
C VAL A 14 -43.40 42.58 46.62
N ALA A 15 -43.63 42.11 47.85
CA ALA A 15 -42.72 41.18 48.53
C ALA A 15 -42.61 39.84 47.78
N ALA A 16 -43.72 39.31 47.28
CA ALA A 16 -43.73 38.09 46.47
C ALA A 16 -42.96 38.26 45.15
N VAL A 17 -43.12 39.39 44.46
CA VAL A 17 -42.38 39.71 43.23
C VAL A 17 -40.89 39.81 43.50
N LEU A 18 -40.48 40.49 44.59
CA LEU A 18 -39.08 40.60 44.97
C LEU A 18 -38.47 39.23 45.33
N LEU A 19 -39.24 38.37 46.00
CA LEU A 19 -38.79 37.02 46.33
C LEU A 19 -38.56 36.18 45.07
N VAL A 20 -39.49 36.22 44.11
CA VAL A 20 -39.36 35.51 42.83
C VAL A 20 -38.16 36.04 42.03
N ALA A 21 -37.96 37.36 41.99
CA ALA A 21 -36.81 37.97 41.32
C ALA A 21 -35.47 37.55 41.94
N ALA A 22 -35.39 37.48 43.27
CA ALA A 22 -34.18 37.04 43.98
C ALA A 22 -33.84 35.57 43.67
N ILE A 23 -34.85 34.69 43.66
CA ILE A 23 -34.67 33.28 43.32
C ILE A 23 -34.20 33.12 41.87
N ALA A 24 -34.81 33.84 40.93
CA ALA A 24 -34.42 33.82 39.52
C ALA A 24 -32.96 34.29 39.33
N TRP A 25 -32.53 35.33 40.04
CA TRP A 25 -31.17 35.87 39.93
C TRP A 25 -30.11 34.87 40.42
N VAL A 26 -30.35 34.20 41.55
CA VAL A 26 -29.44 33.16 42.07
C VAL A 26 -29.36 31.97 41.12
N ALA A 27 -30.49 31.53 40.56
CA ALA A 27 -30.53 30.44 39.58
C ALA A 27 -29.75 30.80 38.29
N HIS A 28 -29.89 32.04 37.81
CA HIS A 28 -29.14 32.54 36.66
C HIS A 28 -27.62 32.59 36.91
N LYS A 29 -27.19 33.07 38.09
CA LYS A 29 -25.77 33.16 38.46
C LYS A 29 -25.10 31.79 38.55
N LYS A 30 -25.77 30.81 39.16
CA LYS A 30 -25.26 29.43 39.26
C LYS A 30 -25.10 28.78 37.87
N ARG A 31 -26.01 29.07 36.95
CA ARG A 31 -25.97 28.54 35.57
C ARG A 31 -24.81 29.11 34.74
N THR A 32 -24.34 30.32 35.03
CA THR A 32 -23.17 30.92 34.36
C THR A 32 -21.84 30.35 34.85
N GLU A 33 -21.73 29.96 36.12
CA GLU A 33 -20.53 29.32 36.65
C GLU A 33 -20.34 27.89 36.12
N HIS A 34 -21.42 27.10 36.05
CA HIS A 34 -21.37 25.75 35.48
C HIS A 34 -20.96 25.73 34.00
N ARG A 35 -21.30 26.76 33.21
CA ARG A 35 -20.89 26.87 31.79
C ARG A 35 -19.39 27.18 31.63
N ARG A 36 -18.76 27.86 32.58
CA ARG A 36 -17.31 28.12 32.56
C ARG A 36 -16.50 26.87 32.88
N VAL A 37 -16.95 26.05 33.82
CA VAL A 37 -16.29 24.78 34.17
C VAL A 37 -16.38 23.76 33.03
N GLN A 38 -17.54 23.63 32.38
CA GLN A 38 -17.70 22.73 31.22
C GLN A 38 -16.82 23.12 30.02
N ALA A 39 -16.57 24.42 29.81
CA ALA A 39 -15.68 24.88 28.75
C ALA A 39 -14.19 24.56 29.03
N GLY A 40 -13.78 24.51 30.30
CA GLY A 40 -12.45 24.04 30.71
C GLY A 40 -12.28 22.55 30.44
N ASP A 41 -13.21 21.72 30.93
CA ASP A 41 -13.17 20.26 30.73
C ASP A 41 -13.18 19.85 29.25
N ILE A 42 -13.90 20.57 28.39
CA ILE A 42 -13.92 20.29 26.95
C ILE A 42 -12.58 20.67 26.30
N ARG A 43 -11.93 21.75 26.74
CA ARG A 43 -10.60 22.13 26.23
C ARG A 43 -9.53 21.14 26.66
N ASP A 44 -9.55 20.71 27.92
CA ASP A 44 -8.56 19.75 28.43
C ASP A 44 -8.71 18.39 27.73
N LYS A 45 -9.94 17.91 27.53
CA LYS A 45 -10.22 16.70 26.75
C LYS A 45 -9.81 16.83 25.28
N ALA A 46 -10.02 18.00 24.66
CA ALA A 46 -9.60 18.23 23.28
C ALA A 46 -8.07 18.22 23.13
N VAL A 47 -7.32 18.75 24.10
CA VAL A 47 -5.85 18.71 24.12
C VAL A 47 -5.36 17.27 24.24
N GLU A 48 -5.92 16.48 25.17
CA GLU A 48 -5.55 15.07 25.33
C GLU A 48 -5.83 14.23 24.08
N GLN A 49 -7.00 14.42 23.46
CA GLN A 49 -7.34 13.75 22.20
C GLN A 49 -6.44 14.20 21.04
N SER A 50 -6.02 15.47 20.99
CA SER A 50 -5.10 15.96 19.97
C SER A 50 -3.71 15.33 20.06
N HIS A 51 -3.23 15.03 21.28
CA HIS A 51 -1.98 14.32 21.49
C HIS A 51 -2.04 12.87 21.00
N GLU A 52 -3.18 12.18 21.19
CA GLU A 52 -3.36 10.82 20.70
C GLU A 52 -3.47 10.77 19.16
N VAL A 53 -4.19 11.72 18.56
CA VAL A 53 -4.30 11.83 17.10
C VAL A 53 -2.94 12.15 16.48
N GLY A 54 -2.19 13.09 17.05
CA GLY A 54 -0.85 13.46 16.56
C GLY A 54 0.15 12.30 16.62
N GLN A 55 0.07 11.43 17.64
CA GLN A 55 0.90 10.22 17.69
C GLN A 55 0.54 9.23 16.58
N ARG A 56 -0.76 9.03 16.30
CA ARG A 56 -1.21 8.15 15.23
C ARG A 56 -0.84 8.70 13.85
N GLU A 57 -0.93 10.01 13.67
CA GLU A 57 -0.51 10.70 12.44
C GLU A 57 1.01 10.56 12.22
N ALA A 58 1.82 10.75 13.26
CA ALA A 58 3.27 10.53 13.18
C ALA A 58 3.64 9.08 12.82
N LEU A 59 2.95 8.08 13.38
CA LEU A 59 3.15 6.67 13.01
C LEU A 59 2.72 6.37 11.57
N ALA A 60 1.64 7.00 11.10
CA ALA A 60 1.19 6.86 9.72
C ALA A 60 2.20 7.49 8.74
N ASP A 61 2.73 8.66 9.06
CA ASP A 61 3.77 9.34 8.28
C ASP A 61 5.07 8.55 8.26
N GLU A 62 5.50 7.98 9.39
CA GLU A 62 6.67 7.10 9.46
C GLU A 62 6.46 5.87 8.58
N THR A 63 5.28 5.26 8.65
CA THR A 63 4.94 4.08 7.84
C THR A 63 4.91 4.41 6.35
N ALA A 64 4.33 5.55 5.97
CA ALA A 64 4.30 6.03 4.60
C ALA A 64 5.71 6.37 4.07
N ALA A 65 6.59 6.91 4.93
CA ALA A 65 7.99 7.14 4.58
C ALA A 65 8.75 5.81 4.39
N LYS A 66 8.58 4.84 5.30
CA LYS A 66 9.16 3.48 5.15
C LYS A 66 8.70 2.78 3.89
N ALA A 67 7.41 2.86 3.56
CA ALA A 67 6.87 2.28 2.33
C ALA A 67 7.53 2.88 1.08
N ARG A 68 7.69 4.20 1.03
CA ARG A 68 8.39 4.89 -0.07
C ARG A 68 9.86 4.50 -0.18
N ALA A 69 10.55 4.34 0.94
CA ALA A 69 11.94 3.86 0.96
C ALA A 69 12.05 2.42 0.42
N ALA A 70 11.21 1.51 0.91
CA ALA A 70 11.19 0.11 0.44
C ALA A 70 10.86 0.01 -1.05
N GLN A 71 9.95 0.85 -1.56
CA GLN A 71 9.63 0.89 -2.99
C GLN A 71 10.83 1.36 -3.82
N ALA A 72 11.54 2.41 -3.38
CA ALA A 72 12.73 2.89 -4.07
C ALA A 72 13.85 1.84 -4.12
N GLU A 73 14.04 1.07 -3.03
CA GLU A 73 14.97 -0.05 -2.98
C GLU A 73 14.58 -1.17 -3.97
N ALA A 74 13.28 -1.51 -4.04
CA ALA A 74 12.77 -2.50 -4.97
C ALA A 74 12.95 -2.08 -6.44
N ASP A 75 12.73 -0.81 -6.75
CA ASP A 75 12.92 -0.25 -8.09
C ASP A 75 14.41 -0.30 -8.48
N ALA A 76 15.31 0.04 -7.55
CA ALA A 76 16.76 -0.06 -7.77
C ALA A 76 17.20 -1.51 -8.02
N MET A 77 16.66 -2.47 -7.25
CA MET A 77 16.94 -3.89 -7.44
C MET A 77 16.41 -4.40 -8.79
N THR A 78 15.22 -3.95 -9.19
CA THR A 78 14.63 -4.27 -10.51
C THR A 78 15.51 -3.76 -11.65
N ALA A 79 16.01 -2.53 -11.54
CA ALA A 79 16.92 -1.96 -12.53
C ALA A 79 18.24 -2.75 -12.62
N HIS A 80 18.79 -3.17 -11.48
CA HIS A 80 20.00 -3.99 -11.44
C HIS A 80 19.78 -5.38 -12.09
N ALA A 81 18.65 -6.03 -11.79
CA ALA A 81 18.27 -7.30 -12.39
C ALA A 81 18.08 -7.17 -13.92
N ALA A 82 17.42 -6.10 -14.38
CA ALA A 82 17.27 -5.81 -15.79
C ALA A 82 18.63 -5.61 -16.49
N GLY A 83 19.58 -4.94 -15.82
CA GLY A 83 20.95 -4.78 -16.32
C GLY A 83 21.68 -6.12 -16.49
N LEU A 84 21.60 -7.02 -15.50
CA LEU A 84 22.18 -8.37 -15.59
C LEU A 84 21.53 -9.20 -16.70
N GLN A 85 20.22 -9.12 -16.85
CA GLN A 85 19.50 -9.81 -17.91
C GLN A 85 19.91 -9.31 -19.30
N HIS A 86 20.08 -7.99 -19.47
CA HIS A 86 20.55 -7.43 -20.72
C HIS A 86 21.98 -7.89 -21.06
N GLN A 87 22.88 -7.94 -20.08
CA GLN A 87 24.22 -8.49 -20.26
C GLN A 87 24.19 -9.97 -20.65
N ALA A 88 23.35 -10.78 -19.99
CA ALA A 88 23.19 -12.18 -20.33
C ALA A 88 22.67 -12.37 -21.78
N GLN A 89 21.69 -11.56 -22.19
CA GLN A 89 21.19 -11.57 -23.57
C GLN A 89 22.27 -11.16 -24.57
N ALA A 90 23.07 -10.12 -24.28
CA ALA A 90 24.17 -9.70 -25.14
C ALA A 90 25.20 -10.83 -25.33
N ARG A 91 25.59 -11.51 -24.24
CA ARG A 91 26.50 -12.67 -24.28
C ARG A 91 25.92 -13.83 -25.06
N HIS A 92 24.63 -14.11 -24.91
CA HIS A 92 23.95 -15.17 -25.65
C HIS A 92 23.94 -14.87 -27.16
N THR A 93 23.63 -13.63 -27.55
CA THR A 93 23.68 -13.20 -28.94
C THR A 93 25.10 -13.29 -29.52
N GLU A 94 26.10 -12.83 -28.77
CA GLU A 94 27.52 -12.92 -29.17
C GLU A 94 27.95 -14.38 -29.41
N ALA A 95 27.56 -15.30 -28.50
CA ALA A 95 27.81 -16.73 -28.65
C ALA A 95 27.08 -17.33 -29.85
N ALA A 96 25.82 -16.95 -30.08
CA ALA A 96 25.05 -17.41 -31.24
C ALA A 96 25.68 -16.96 -32.56
N THR A 97 26.12 -15.69 -32.64
CA THR A 97 26.84 -15.16 -33.80
C THR A 97 28.13 -15.93 -34.04
N SER A 98 28.95 -16.13 -33.00
CA SER A 98 30.21 -16.89 -33.09
C SER A 98 29.98 -18.32 -33.61
N ARG A 99 28.94 -19.00 -33.11
CA ARG A 99 28.57 -20.33 -33.59
C ARG A 99 28.16 -20.31 -35.07
N SER A 100 27.44 -19.29 -35.51
CA SER A 100 27.05 -19.12 -36.92
C SER A 100 28.25 -18.87 -37.84
N GLU A 101 29.27 -18.17 -37.35
CA GLU A 101 30.50 -17.91 -38.11
C GLU A 101 31.32 -19.18 -38.24
N VAL A 102 31.50 -19.93 -37.15
CA VAL A 102 32.17 -21.23 -37.15
C VAL A 102 31.48 -22.20 -38.11
N ASN A 103 30.14 -22.29 -38.08
CA ASN A 103 29.40 -23.15 -39.00
C ASN A 103 29.61 -22.76 -40.48
N ARG A 104 29.64 -21.46 -40.79
CA ARG A 104 29.94 -20.96 -42.14
C ARG A 104 31.35 -21.29 -42.61
N GLU A 105 32.33 -21.28 -41.70
CA GLU A 105 33.70 -21.70 -42.04
C GLU A 105 33.78 -23.21 -42.31
N PHE A 106 33.08 -24.04 -41.54
CA PHE A 106 32.98 -25.48 -41.82
C PHE A 106 32.32 -25.74 -43.19
N GLU A 107 31.18 -25.11 -43.48
CA GLU A 107 30.51 -25.23 -44.79
C GLU A 107 31.43 -24.81 -45.95
N ARG A 108 32.23 -23.75 -45.76
CA ARG A 108 33.22 -23.31 -46.76
C ARG A 108 34.33 -24.34 -46.93
N ALA A 109 34.82 -24.92 -45.84
CA ALA A 109 35.85 -25.95 -45.89
C ALA A 109 35.34 -27.19 -46.66
N ASP A 110 34.14 -27.67 -46.33
CA ASP A 110 33.52 -28.82 -46.99
C ASP A 110 33.30 -28.58 -48.49
N THR A 111 33.00 -27.34 -48.89
CA THR A 111 32.83 -26.97 -50.31
C THR A 111 34.15 -27.03 -51.10
N ILE A 112 35.29 -26.78 -50.45
CA ILE A 112 36.62 -26.77 -51.08
C ILE A 112 37.26 -28.16 -51.06
N ASP A 113 36.91 -28.98 -50.06
CA ASP A 113 37.44 -30.33 -49.89
C ASP A 113 37.00 -31.26 -51.04
N PRO A 114 37.91 -31.73 -51.91
CA PRO A 114 37.56 -32.65 -52.99
C PRO A 114 37.10 -34.03 -52.50
N ASP A 115 37.40 -34.41 -51.24
CA ASP A 115 37.01 -35.69 -50.65
C ASP A 115 35.59 -35.64 -50.04
N SER A 116 34.99 -34.45 -49.84
CA SER A 116 33.67 -34.29 -49.21
C SER A 116 32.51 -34.88 -50.03
N GLN A 117 32.65 -34.95 -51.36
CA GLN A 117 31.63 -35.54 -52.25
C GLN A 117 31.49 -37.07 -52.09
N THR A 118 32.40 -37.75 -51.40
CA THR A 118 32.34 -39.22 -51.25
C THR A 118 31.39 -39.71 -50.16
N HIS A 119 30.86 -38.82 -49.31
CA HIS A 119 29.94 -39.20 -48.23
C HIS A 119 28.44 -38.97 -48.53
N ASP A 120 28.10 -38.30 -49.63
CA ASP A 120 26.71 -38.02 -50.05
C ASP A 120 26.16 -39.06 -51.03
N THR A 121 26.48 -40.35 -50.84
CA THR A 121 25.70 -41.43 -51.48
C THR A 121 24.66 -41.93 -50.49
N PRO A 122 23.35 -41.70 -50.72
CA PRO A 122 22.30 -42.40 -49.98
C PRO A 122 22.36 -43.87 -50.39
N GLY A 123 23.04 -44.68 -49.57
CA GLY A 123 23.00 -46.13 -49.61
C GLY A 123 21.60 -46.62 -49.35
N GLN A 124 20.83 -46.70 -50.43
CA GLN A 124 19.57 -47.39 -50.54
C GLN A 124 19.92 -48.87 -50.75
N ASP A 125 19.98 -49.65 -49.67
CA ASP A 125 19.94 -51.13 -49.67
C ASP A 125 19.41 -51.57 -48.28
N ALA A 126 18.14 -51.94 -48.15
CA ALA A 126 17.62 -53.29 -48.40
C ALA A 126 18.26 -54.35 -47.48
N GLY A 127 17.57 -54.68 -46.38
CA GLY A 127 17.98 -55.71 -45.41
C GLY A 127 16.82 -56.14 -44.50
N THR A 128 15.81 -56.73 -45.14
CA THR A 128 14.78 -57.68 -44.69
C THR A 128 14.75 -58.19 -43.23
N SER A 129 13.52 -58.29 -42.71
CA SER A 129 13.00 -59.31 -41.75
C SER A 129 13.23 -59.11 -40.25
N GLU A 130 12.19 -58.73 -39.51
CA GLU A 130 11.35 -59.69 -38.75
C GLU A 130 10.27 -58.96 -37.94
N THR A 131 9.03 -59.38 -38.15
CA THR A 131 7.83 -59.00 -37.40
C THR A 131 7.81 -59.69 -36.01
N PRO A 132 6.76 -59.51 -35.19
CA PRO A 132 6.74 -58.75 -33.94
C PRO A 132 6.80 -59.61 -32.67
N ARG A 133 7.29 -59.06 -31.55
CA ARG A 133 7.01 -59.65 -30.22
C ARG A 133 6.67 -58.61 -29.17
N MET A 134 5.36 -58.43 -28.97
CA MET A 134 4.85 -58.08 -27.65
C MET A 134 5.13 -59.22 -26.68
N PRO A 135 5.48 -58.91 -25.43
CA PRO A 135 4.96 -59.67 -24.30
C PRO A 135 4.01 -58.80 -23.46
N LYS A 136 2.86 -59.38 -23.17
CA LYS A 136 1.86 -58.90 -22.22
C LYS A 136 2.41 -58.78 -20.80
N ALA A 137 1.88 -57.77 -20.11
CA ALA A 137 1.39 -57.76 -18.73
C ALA A 137 2.32 -58.17 -17.56
N GLY A 138 2.46 -57.22 -16.65
CA GLY A 138 2.61 -57.41 -15.21
C GLY A 138 1.98 -56.21 -14.52
#